data_AF-A0A9D6QAJ6-F1
#
_entry.id   AF-A0A9D6QAJ6-F1
#
_cell.length_a   1.000
_cell.length_b   1.000
_cell.length_c   1.000
_cell.angle_alpha   90.00
_cell.angle_beta   90.00
_cell.angle_gamma   90.00
#
_symmetry.space_group_name_H-M   'P 1'
#
loop_
_entity.id
_entity.type
_entity.pdbx_description
1 polymer ?
#
loop_
_entity_poly.entity_id
_entity_poly.type
_entity_poly.pdbx_seq_one_letter_code
_entity_poly.pdbx_strand_id
1 'polypeptide(L)'
;MALNVTLQLANSEGLMKVLVFTGLSHSLVVRPTIHGEPLLTAQAFYYLEELESVAQLRYETGEQELSEENLEYLVDNYLFEYSKIDPRSKISFKVTRGKFWRNDPNEMYVQADQGHTEALALDMANDPSVKAIQALDPSDSIDLSDWRIGHNYVAKSFHNYVDAICGVFEKKVSVVVLPSEYRDGYLGKLRVIKAGHGLIDFHQAESLDNISIRAISPSATSISLGISKASAVIDSLPVERITTTKRHTPILLSHYFSGLKEDNPLKSYVGFYNVLEYYFEEAPALLGRSAKTELEQLLCVLELLTTDADILAFICGLDTHLSRAISADLQTSSGVVIRGFSPAPPNSHRSDLARWLYEIRCAIVHSKKTRKGRATATFEPYSSEARNVGIALPFVRWLSILCIEKDHALRVTP
;
A
#
# COMPACT_ATOMS: atom_id res chain seq x y z
N MET A 1 -4.11 -5.01 30.99
CA MET A 1 -4.70 -5.70 29.83
C MET A 1 -3.81 -5.41 28.64
N ALA A 2 -3.47 -6.40 27.82
CA ALA A 2 -2.76 -6.14 26.57
C ALA A 2 -3.70 -5.42 25.59
N LEU A 3 -3.22 -4.39 24.92
CA LEU A 3 -4.02 -3.58 24.00
C LEU A 3 -3.57 -3.89 22.57
N ASN A 4 -4.51 -4.21 21.68
CA ASN A 4 -4.25 -4.27 20.25
C ASN A 4 -4.76 -2.98 19.61
N VAL A 5 -3.90 -2.31 18.85
CA VAL A 5 -4.26 -1.15 18.04
C VAL A 5 -4.24 -1.58 16.59
N THR A 6 -5.38 -1.45 15.92
CA THR A 6 -5.54 -1.68 14.48
C THR A 6 -5.60 -0.34 13.78
N LEU A 7 -4.81 -0.21 12.72
CA LEU A 7 -4.62 1.00 11.95
C LEU A 7 -4.97 0.76 10.50
N GLN A 8 -5.81 1.61 9.95
CA GLN A 8 -6.11 1.60 8.53
C GLN A 8 -4.88 2.07 7.73
N LEU A 9 -4.62 1.41 6.60
CA LEU A 9 -3.63 1.84 5.63
C LEU A 9 -4.32 2.37 4.38
N ALA A 10 -3.69 3.34 3.71
CA ALA A 10 -4.10 3.85 2.41
C ALA A 10 -3.37 3.11 1.28
N ASN A 11 -4.04 2.98 0.13
CA ASN A 11 -3.52 2.28 -1.06
C ASN A 11 -3.01 0.87 -0.75
N SER A 12 -3.75 0.15 0.09
CA SER A 12 -3.37 -1.14 0.68
C SER A 12 -4.13 -2.34 0.11
N GLU A 13 -4.88 -2.10 -0.96
CA GLU A 13 -5.61 -3.12 -1.73
C GLU A 13 -4.63 -4.12 -2.37
N GLY A 14 -4.98 -5.41 -2.30
CA GLY A 14 -4.29 -6.45 -3.05
C GLY A 14 -2.94 -6.90 -2.47
N LEU A 15 -2.71 -6.72 -1.16
CA LEU A 15 -1.47 -7.16 -0.52
C LEU A 15 -1.24 -8.68 -0.65
N MET A 16 -2.30 -9.48 -0.52
CA MET A 16 -2.29 -10.96 -0.66
C MET A 16 -1.26 -11.72 0.19
N LYS A 17 -0.71 -11.09 1.22
CA LYS A 17 0.29 -11.68 2.13
C LYS A 17 0.23 -10.99 3.48
N VAL A 18 0.91 -11.56 4.47
CA VAL A 18 1.07 -10.95 5.79
C VAL A 18 2.50 -10.43 5.91
N LEU A 19 2.64 -9.14 6.19
CA LEU A 19 3.93 -8.53 6.48
C LEU A 19 4.16 -8.53 7.98
N VAL A 20 5.34 -8.95 8.41
CA VAL A 20 5.75 -8.89 9.81
C VAL A 20 7.00 -8.03 9.95
N PHE A 21 6.83 -6.90 10.61
CA PHE A 21 7.88 -5.93 10.84
C PHE A 21 8.42 -6.01 12.26
N THR A 22 9.74 -6.03 12.40
CA THR A 22 10.43 -6.07 13.70
C THR A 22 11.68 -5.18 13.70
N GLY A 23 12.24 -4.94 14.90
CA GLY A 23 13.55 -4.28 15.08
C GLY A 23 13.50 -2.81 15.54
N LEU A 24 12.35 -2.14 15.44
CA LEU A 24 12.13 -0.83 16.06
C LEU A 24 11.48 -0.97 17.44
N SER A 25 10.85 0.10 17.95
CA SER A 25 10.30 0.11 19.32
C SER A 25 9.18 -0.91 19.54
N HIS A 26 8.37 -1.17 18.52
CA HIS A 26 7.30 -2.16 18.58
C HIS A 26 7.25 -2.95 17.27
N SER A 27 6.82 -4.21 17.35
CA SER A 27 6.57 -5.02 16.16
C SER A 27 5.20 -4.70 15.56
N LEU A 28 5.10 -4.79 14.24
CA LEU A 28 3.89 -4.46 13.49
C LEU A 28 3.55 -5.62 12.55
N VAL A 29 2.28 -5.98 12.47
CA VAL A 29 1.78 -6.94 11.47
C VAL A 29 0.89 -6.20 10.49
N VAL A 30 1.15 -6.32 9.19
CA VAL A 30 0.23 -5.84 8.16
C VAL A 30 -0.45 -7.02 7.50
N ARG A 31 -1.78 -6.98 7.40
CA ARG A 31 -2.58 -8.07 6.85
C ARG A 31 -3.81 -7.57 6.10
N PRO A 32 -4.32 -8.33 5.13
CA PRO A 32 -5.64 -8.08 4.54
C PRO A 32 -6.73 -8.12 5.62
N THR A 33 -7.80 -7.36 5.42
CA THR A 33 -8.98 -7.36 6.30
C THR A 33 -10.23 -6.97 5.50
N ILE A 34 -11.41 -7.17 6.09
CA ILE A 34 -12.65 -6.60 5.60
C ILE A 34 -12.99 -5.37 6.44
N HIS A 35 -13.00 -4.19 5.82
CA HIS A 35 -13.38 -2.97 6.54
C HIS A 35 -14.89 -2.89 6.81
N GLY A 36 -15.24 -2.15 7.86
CA GLY A 36 -16.60 -1.67 8.10
C GLY A 36 -17.54 -2.68 8.74
N GLU A 37 -17.03 -3.80 9.28
CA GLU A 37 -17.78 -4.81 10.04
C GLU A 37 -19.06 -5.23 9.31
N PRO A 38 -18.94 -5.98 8.19
CA PRO A 38 -20.10 -6.34 7.38
C PRO A 38 -21.03 -7.28 8.15
N LEU A 39 -22.24 -6.80 8.46
CA LEU A 39 -23.26 -7.53 9.17
C LEU A 39 -24.34 -8.03 8.20
N LEU A 40 -25.01 -7.09 7.53
CA LEU A 40 -26.05 -7.38 6.53
C LEU A 40 -25.46 -7.44 5.12
N THR A 41 -24.33 -6.76 4.91
CA THR A 41 -23.65 -6.64 3.61
C THR A 41 -22.54 -7.67 3.40
N ALA A 42 -22.38 -8.62 4.32
CA ALA A 42 -21.40 -9.68 4.21
C ALA A 42 -21.59 -10.49 2.92
N GLN A 43 -20.47 -10.89 2.32
CA GLN A 43 -20.44 -11.71 1.12
C GLN A 43 -19.95 -13.13 1.46
N ALA A 44 -20.40 -14.12 0.68
CA ALA A 44 -19.96 -15.50 0.88
C ALA A 44 -18.49 -15.71 0.52
N PHE A 45 -17.97 -14.86 -0.37
CA PHE A 45 -16.61 -14.93 -0.89
C PHE A 45 -16.03 -13.53 -1.02
N TYR A 46 -14.71 -13.45 -0.87
CA TYR A 46 -13.93 -12.24 -1.07
C TYR A 46 -12.70 -12.56 -1.93
N TYR A 47 -12.26 -11.60 -2.73
CA TYR A 47 -10.99 -11.68 -3.42
C TYR A 47 -9.94 -10.89 -2.64
N LEU A 48 -8.86 -11.56 -2.21
CA LEU A 48 -7.74 -10.91 -1.53
C LEU A 48 -7.09 -9.79 -2.37
N GLU A 49 -7.23 -9.86 -3.70
CA GLU A 49 -6.81 -8.84 -4.64
C GLU A 49 -7.57 -7.52 -4.47
N GLU A 50 -8.80 -7.58 -3.96
CA GLU A 50 -9.71 -6.44 -3.76
C GLU A 50 -9.81 -6.03 -2.27
N LEU A 51 -9.21 -6.81 -1.37
CA LEU A 51 -9.18 -6.46 0.05
C LEU A 51 -8.07 -5.45 0.36
N GLU A 52 -8.45 -4.40 1.08
CA GLU A 52 -7.50 -3.51 1.74
C GLU A 52 -6.81 -4.19 2.93
N SER A 53 -5.75 -3.57 3.42
CA SER A 53 -4.95 -4.07 4.52
C SER A 53 -4.91 -3.10 5.71
N VAL A 54 -4.69 -3.67 6.88
CA VAL A 54 -4.50 -2.96 8.15
C VAL A 54 -3.15 -3.29 8.75
N ALA A 55 -2.62 -2.33 9.51
CA ALA A 55 -1.49 -2.57 10.38
C ALA A 55 -1.99 -2.79 11.81
N GLN A 56 -1.54 -3.86 12.45
CA GLN A 56 -1.87 -4.19 13.83
C GLN A 56 -0.60 -4.13 14.68
N LEU A 57 -0.68 -3.38 15.77
CA LEU A 57 0.32 -3.30 16.82
C LEU A 57 -0.27 -3.80 18.12
N ARG A 58 0.55 -4.44 18.95
CA ARG A 58 0.15 -4.93 20.28
C ARG A 58 1.04 -4.32 21.34
N TYR A 59 0.43 -3.76 22.38
CA TYR A 59 1.08 -3.33 23.61
C TYR A 59 0.96 -4.43 24.66
N GLU A 60 2.09 -4.78 25.25
CA GLU A 60 2.13 -5.67 26.40
C GLU A 60 1.71 -4.96 27.69
N THR A 61 1.34 -5.73 28.71
CA THR A 61 0.78 -5.15 29.95
C THR A 61 1.82 -4.28 30.65
N GLY A 62 1.51 -2.99 30.83
CA GLY A 62 2.40 -2.02 31.47
C GLY A 62 3.27 -1.22 30.48
N GLU A 63 3.19 -1.50 29.19
CA GLU A 63 3.82 -0.66 28.16
C GLU A 63 3.06 0.66 28.01
N GLN A 64 3.81 1.73 27.77
CA GLN A 64 3.24 3.03 27.48
C GLN A 64 2.78 3.07 26.02
N GLU A 65 1.52 3.43 25.82
CA GLU A 65 0.97 3.64 24.48
C GLU A 65 1.72 4.77 23.75
N LEU A 66 2.01 4.56 22.47
CA LEU A 66 2.56 5.61 21.63
C LEU A 66 1.50 6.68 21.36
N SER A 67 1.94 7.94 21.31
CA SER A 67 1.11 8.99 20.72
C SER A 67 0.84 8.69 19.24
N GLU A 68 -0.24 9.26 18.70
CA GLU A 68 -0.61 9.09 17.28
C GLU A 68 0.53 9.44 16.32
N GLU A 69 1.25 10.55 16.59
CA GLU A 69 2.42 10.97 15.81
C GLU A 69 3.56 9.93 15.83
N ASN A 70 3.83 9.34 17.00
CA ASN A 70 4.89 8.33 17.13
C ASN A 70 4.48 7.00 16.50
N LEU A 71 3.18 6.67 16.51
CA LEU A 71 2.63 5.51 15.87
C LEU A 71 2.70 5.62 14.34
N GLU A 72 2.26 6.76 13.80
CA GLU A 72 2.41 7.09 12.38
C GLU A 72 3.87 7.01 11.94
N TYR A 73 4.77 7.64 12.69
CA TYR A 73 6.19 7.62 12.38
C TYR A 73 6.79 6.21 12.41
N LEU A 74 6.37 5.36 13.36
CA LEU A 74 6.78 3.95 13.40
C LEU A 74 6.32 3.19 12.15
N VAL A 75 5.06 3.36 11.76
CA VAL A 75 4.48 2.71 10.57
C VAL A 75 5.18 3.20 9.30
N ASP A 76 5.41 4.49 9.15
CA ASP A 76 6.10 5.09 8.00
C ASP A 76 7.51 4.51 7.83
N ASN A 77 8.27 4.32 8.92
CA ASN A 77 9.60 3.69 8.84
C ASN A 77 9.53 2.26 8.31
N TYR A 78 8.57 1.46 8.79
CA TYR A 78 8.40 0.08 8.33
C TYR A 78 7.91 -0.01 6.88
N LEU A 79 6.91 0.80 6.51
CA LEU A 79 6.39 0.85 5.14
C LEU A 79 7.44 1.37 4.16
N PHE A 80 8.34 2.25 4.59
CA PHE A 80 9.46 2.69 3.76
C PHE A 80 10.37 1.51 3.42
N GLU A 81 10.74 0.69 4.40
CA GLU A 81 11.53 -0.53 4.17
C GLU A 81 10.83 -1.49 3.21
N TYR A 82 9.52 -1.69 3.38
CA TYR A 82 8.73 -2.51 2.45
C TYR A 82 8.69 -1.95 1.04
N SER A 83 8.57 -0.63 0.89
CA SER A 83 8.52 0.03 -0.42
C SER A 83 9.80 -0.12 -1.26
N LYS A 84 10.92 -0.50 -0.62
CA LYS A 84 12.18 -0.84 -1.29
C LYS A 84 12.17 -2.27 -1.84
N ILE A 85 11.49 -3.18 -1.14
CA ILE A 85 11.38 -4.60 -1.50
C ILE A 85 10.33 -4.80 -2.59
N ASP A 86 9.19 -4.11 -2.49
CA ASP A 86 8.15 -4.10 -3.52
C ASP A 86 7.99 -2.69 -4.12
N PRO A 87 8.68 -2.38 -5.24
CA PRO A 87 8.55 -1.10 -5.91
C PRO A 87 7.15 -0.81 -6.46
N ARG A 88 6.25 -1.80 -6.58
CA ARG A 88 4.88 -1.56 -7.07
C ARG A 88 3.93 -1.17 -5.95
N SER A 89 4.27 -1.52 -4.71
CA SER A 89 3.51 -1.14 -3.52
C SER A 89 3.44 0.38 -3.38
N LYS A 90 2.22 0.88 -3.15
CA LYS A 90 1.93 2.28 -2.82
C LYS A 90 1.38 2.45 -1.40
N ILE A 91 1.48 1.40 -0.58
CA ILE A 91 0.93 1.35 0.77
C ILE A 91 1.52 2.48 1.62
N SER A 92 0.66 3.23 2.31
CA SER A 92 1.06 4.29 3.23
C SER A 92 0.07 4.40 4.39
N PHE A 93 0.44 5.11 5.46
CA PHE A 93 -0.44 5.35 6.61
C PHE A 93 -1.37 6.56 6.42
N LYS A 94 -1.16 7.41 5.40
CA LYS A 94 -1.86 8.69 5.22
C LYS A 94 -3.30 8.51 4.75
N VAL A 95 -4.21 8.16 5.67
CA VAL A 95 -5.64 7.98 5.43
C VAL A 95 -6.38 9.32 5.47
N THR A 96 -7.21 9.60 4.46
CA THR A 96 -8.02 10.83 4.40
C THR A 96 -9.40 10.69 5.05
N ARG A 97 -9.94 9.47 5.11
CA ARG A 97 -11.21 9.13 5.75
C ARG A 97 -11.06 7.79 6.48
N GLY A 98 -11.16 7.81 7.80
CA GLY A 98 -11.19 6.60 8.61
C GLY A 98 -12.42 5.75 8.29
N LYS A 99 -12.19 4.44 8.10
CA LYS A 99 -13.22 3.40 7.97
C LYS A 99 -13.48 2.65 9.28
N PHE A 100 -12.61 2.86 10.27
CA PHE A 100 -12.84 2.39 11.63
C PHE A 100 -13.66 3.43 12.39
N TRP A 101 -14.77 2.98 12.95
CA TRP A 101 -15.66 3.80 13.77
C TRP A 101 -15.06 3.92 15.16
N ARG A 102 -15.14 5.12 15.75
CA ARG A 102 -14.82 5.27 17.16
C ARG A 102 -15.99 4.66 17.94
N ASN A 103 -15.71 3.60 18.69
CA ASN A 103 -16.64 3.10 19.68
C ASN A 103 -16.81 4.18 20.75
N ASP A 104 -17.97 4.83 20.82
CA ASP A 104 -18.34 5.59 22.01
C ASP A 104 -18.76 4.57 23.08
N PRO A 105 -18.01 4.44 24.19
CA PRO A 105 -18.34 3.47 25.23
C PRO A 105 -19.69 3.76 25.92
N ASN A 106 -20.32 4.90 25.66
CA ASN A 106 -21.64 5.24 26.19
C ASN A 106 -22.79 4.89 25.23
N GLU A 107 -22.49 4.54 23.97
CA GLU A 107 -23.51 4.17 23.00
C GLU A 107 -23.91 2.70 23.16
N MET A 108 -25.22 2.44 23.03
CA MET A 108 -25.77 1.08 23.08
C MET A 108 -25.62 0.35 21.74
N TYR A 109 -25.29 1.08 20.67
CA TYR A 109 -25.19 0.56 19.31
C TYR A 109 -23.80 0.80 18.76
N VAL A 110 -23.31 -0.14 17.95
CA VAL A 110 -22.08 -0.01 17.18
C VAL A 110 -22.39 0.08 15.69
N GLN A 111 -21.60 0.88 14.99
CA GLN A 111 -21.70 1.03 13.55
C GLN A 111 -21.18 -0.20 12.82
N ALA A 112 -21.96 -0.69 11.87
CA ALA A 112 -21.70 -1.84 11.00
C ALA A 112 -22.02 -1.46 9.54
N ASP A 113 -21.69 -2.34 8.59
CA ASP A 113 -21.94 -2.17 7.15
C ASP A 113 -21.47 -0.79 6.63
N GLN A 114 -20.20 -0.46 6.85
CA GLN A 114 -19.62 0.84 6.49
C GLN A 114 -20.29 2.04 7.19
N GLY A 115 -20.86 1.82 8.39
CA GLY A 115 -21.50 2.87 9.19
C GLY A 115 -22.87 3.27 8.68
N HIS A 116 -23.47 2.46 7.80
CA HIS A 116 -24.83 2.65 7.32
C HIS A 116 -25.86 1.84 8.13
N THR A 117 -25.39 0.92 8.97
CA THR A 117 -26.21 0.11 9.88
C THR A 117 -25.70 0.31 11.32
N GLU A 118 -26.61 0.31 12.28
CA GLU A 118 -26.27 0.27 13.71
C GLU A 118 -26.77 -1.07 14.29
N ALA A 119 -25.89 -1.75 15.01
CA ALA A 119 -26.17 -3.02 15.65
C ALA A 119 -26.08 -2.88 17.17
N LEU A 120 -27.04 -3.45 17.90
CA LEU A 120 -27.03 -3.42 19.36
C LEU A 120 -25.76 -4.13 19.88
N ALA A 121 -25.00 -3.43 20.72
CA ALA A 121 -23.80 -3.93 21.36
C ALA A 121 -23.83 -3.66 22.87
N LEU A 122 -24.23 -4.68 23.64
CA LEU A 122 -24.29 -4.61 25.10
C LEU A 122 -23.65 -5.87 25.67
N ASP A 123 -22.66 -5.70 26.53
CA ASP A 123 -21.91 -6.81 27.10
C ASP A 123 -22.38 -7.11 28.53
N MET A 124 -23.32 -8.06 28.67
CA MET A 124 -23.80 -8.45 30.01
C MET A 124 -22.71 -9.09 30.88
N ALA A 125 -21.64 -9.64 30.28
CA ALA A 125 -20.57 -10.31 31.00
C ALA A 125 -19.49 -9.33 31.50
N ASN A 126 -19.23 -8.25 30.76
CA ASN A 126 -18.14 -7.31 31.04
C ASN A 126 -18.57 -5.88 31.36
N ASP A 127 -19.82 -5.48 31.06
CA ASP A 127 -20.36 -4.16 31.41
C ASP A 127 -21.26 -4.23 32.67
N PRO A 128 -20.79 -3.72 33.82
CA PRO A 128 -21.55 -3.77 35.08
C PRO A 128 -22.82 -2.89 35.06
N SER A 129 -22.97 -1.99 34.08
CA SER A 129 -24.19 -1.20 33.91
C SER A 129 -25.33 -2.01 33.29
N VAL A 130 -25.02 -3.08 32.58
CA VAL A 130 -25.98 -3.96 31.91
C VAL A 130 -26.51 -5.00 32.91
N LYS A 131 -27.72 -4.77 33.42
CA LYS A 131 -28.33 -5.64 34.42
C LYS A 131 -28.88 -6.95 33.86
N ALA A 132 -29.52 -6.90 32.69
CA ALA A 132 -30.13 -8.06 32.05
C ALA A 132 -30.48 -7.76 30.58
N ILE A 133 -30.36 -8.77 29.73
CA ILE A 133 -30.82 -8.75 28.33
C ILE A 133 -31.74 -9.96 28.15
N GLN A 134 -32.95 -9.75 27.64
CA GLN A 134 -33.97 -10.80 27.47
C GLN A 134 -34.59 -10.71 26.09
N ALA A 135 -34.80 -11.86 25.45
CA ALA A 135 -35.56 -11.93 24.20
C ALA A 135 -37.02 -11.55 24.45
N LEU A 136 -37.59 -10.72 23.57
CA LEU A 136 -39.01 -10.40 23.59
C LEU A 136 -39.84 -11.51 22.92
N ASP A 137 -39.28 -12.14 21.87
CA ASP A 137 -39.89 -13.30 21.23
C ASP A 137 -39.42 -14.58 21.95
N PRO A 138 -40.32 -15.38 22.53
CA PRO A 138 -39.96 -16.64 23.18
C PRO A 138 -39.34 -17.68 22.23
N SER A 139 -39.48 -17.50 20.92
CA SER A 139 -38.90 -18.37 19.90
C SER A 139 -37.44 -18.03 19.55
N ASP A 140 -36.95 -16.85 19.97
CA ASP A 140 -35.56 -16.47 19.78
C ASP A 140 -34.64 -17.28 20.70
N SER A 141 -33.88 -18.19 20.09
CA SER A 141 -32.92 -19.05 20.78
C SER A 141 -31.48 -18.57 20.55
N ILE A 142 -31.26 -17.26 20.54
CA ILE A 142 -29.93 -16.68 20.27
C ILE A 142 -29.15 -16.43 21.57
N ASP A 143 -27.82 -16.39 21.46
CA ASP A 143 -26.97 -16.01 22.57
C ASP A 143 -27.06 -14.48 22.79
N LEU A 144 -27.55 -14.08 23.96
CA LEU A 144 -27.64 -12.67 24.39
C LEU A 144 -26.53 -12.30 25.38
N SER A 145 -25.61 -13.22 25.67
CA SER A 145 -24.48 -12.98 26.56
C SER A 145 -23.23 -12.46 25.85
N ASP A 146 -23.13 -12.66 24.53
CA ASP A 146 -22.12 -12.02 23.68
C ASP A 146 -22.53 -10.56 23.38
N TRP A 147 -21.54 -9.66 23.46
CA TRP A 147 -21.72 -8.25 23.17
C TRP A 147 -22.16 -7.99 21.73
N ARG A 148 -21.87 -8.85 20.75
CA ARG A 148 -22.29 -8.67 19.35
C ARG A 148 -23.70 -9.20 19.08
N ILE A 149 -24.70 -8.70 19.80
CA ILE A 149 -26.08 -9.24 19.75
C ILE A 149 -26.64 -9.26 18.32
N GLY A 150 -26.43 -8.18 17.54
CA GLY A 150 -26.89 -8.12 16.15
C GLY A 150 -26.30 -9.23 15.26
N HIS A 151 -25.03 -9.60 15.47
CA HIS A 151 -24.39 -10.72 14.74
C HIS A 151 -25.10 -12.05 15.04
N ASN A 152 -25.47 -12.29 16.29
CA ASN A 152 -26.08 -13.55 16.70
C ASN A 152 -27.44 -13.81 16.02
N TYR A 153 -28.20 -12.74 15.72
CA TYR A 153 -29.45 -12.85 14.97
C TYR A 153 -29.25 -13.20 13.49
N VAL A 154 -28.19 -12.73 12.86
CA VAL A 154 -27.96 -12.94 11.42
C VAL A 154 -27.09 -14.16 11.11
N ALA A 155 -26.29 -14.62 12.08
CA ALA A 155 -25.27 -15.65 11.90
C ALA A 155 -25.80 -16.92 11.22
N LYS A 156 -26.95 -17.44 11.66
CA LYS A 156 -27.54 -18.67 11.11
C LYS A 156 -27.98 -18.50 9.65
N SER A 157 -28.66 -17.40 9.35
CA SER A 157 -29.11 -17.07 8.00
C SER A 157 -27.92 -16.92 7.07
N PHE A 158 -26.87 -16.27 7.56
CA PHE A 158 -25.65 -16.05 6.80
C PHE A 158 -24.88 -17.36 6.55
N HIS A 159 -24.70 -18.21 7.56
CA HIS A 159 -24.02 -19.50 7.39
C HIS A 159 -24.71 -20.39 6.35
N ASN A 160 -26.04 -20.44 6.36
CA ASN A 160 -26.81 -21.16 5.35
C ASN A 160 -26.61 -20.60 3.93
N TYR A 161 -26.53 -19.28 3.80
CA TYR A 161 -26.23 -18.60 2.54
C TYR A 161 -24.82 -18.95 2.04
N VAL A 162 -23.79 -18.82 2.89
CA VAL A 162 -22.40 -19.15 2.55
C VAL A 162 -22.29 -20.60 2.08
N ASP A 163 -22.85 -21.54 2.84
CA ASP A 163 -22.85 -22.97 2.53
C ASP A 163 -23.48 -23.26 1.16
N ALA A 164 -24.61 -22.63 0.86
CA ALA A 164 -25.30 -22.82 -0.41
C ALA A 164 -24.45 -22.34 -1.60
N ILE A 165 -23.77 -21.19 -1.48
CA ILE A 165 -22.92 -20.65 -2.54
C ILE A 165 -21.62 -21.46 -2.69
N CYS A 166 -21.01 -21.91 -1.58
CA CYS A 166 -19.83 -22.79 -1.61
C CYS A 166 -20.05 -24.03 -2.49
N GLY A 167 -21.23 -24.65 -2.41
CA GLY A 167 -21.57 -25.82 -3.20
C GLY A 167 -21.64 -25.59 -4.72
N VAL A 168 -21.67 -24.33 -5.19
CA VAL A 168 -21.75 -24.00 -6.63
C VAL A 168 -20.43 -24.27 -7.35
N PHE A 169 -19.28 -24.11 -6.68
CA PHE A 169 -17.95 -24.36 -7.26
C PHE A 169 -17.71 -25.81 -7.68
N GLU A 170 -18.46 -26.75 -7.09
CA GLU A 170 -18.41 -28.17 -7.45
C GLU A 170 -19.35 -28.55 -8.60
N LYS A 171 -20.25 -27.65 -9.01
CA LYS A 171 -21.22 -27.95 -10.07
C LYS A 171 -20.54 -28.00 -11.42
N LYS A 172 -20.85 -29.05 -12.18
CA LYS A 172 -20.39 -29.25 -13.57
C LYS A 172 -21.59 -29.52 -14.47
N VAL A 173 -21.51 -29.04 -15.70
CA VAL A 173 -22.49 -29.30 -16.76
C VAL A 173 -21.84 -30.04 -17.92
N SER A 174 -22.61 -30.88 -18.59
CA SER A 174 -22.19 -31.52 -19.83
C SER A 174 -22.32 -30.51 -20.96
N VAL A 175 -21.24 -30.28 -21.70
CA VAL A 175 -21.19 -29.27 -22.77
C VAL A 175 -20.71 -29.92 -24.05
N VAL A 176 -21.44 -29.61 -25.13
CA VAL A 176 -21.04 -29.88 -26.50
C VAL A 176 -20.91 -28.54 -27.23
N VAL A 177 -19.69 -28.18 -27.60
CA VAL A 177 -19.35 -27.01 -28.40
C VAL A 177 -18.86 -27.49 -29.74
N LEU A 178 -19.54 -27.10 -30.82
CA LEU A 178 -19.04 -27.31 -32.16
C LEU A 178 -17.93 -26.30 -32.47
N PRO A 179 -16.86 -26.71 -33.18
CA PRO A 179 -15.80 -25.80 -33.58
C PRO A 179 -16.33 -24.73 -34.54
N SER A 180 -15.74 -23.54 -34.48
CA SER A 180 -15.97 -22.45 -35.43
C SER A 180 -14.67 -21.69 -35.70
N GLU A 181 -14.70 -20.70 -36.58
CA GLU A 181 -13.53 -19.84 -36.87
C GLU A 181 -12.96 -19.11 -35.64
N TYR A 182 -13.76 -18.98 -34.57
CA TYR A 182 -13.40 -18.21 -33.37
C TYR A 182 -13.09 -19.07 -32.15
N ARG A 183 -13.39 -20.38 -32.18
CA ARG A 183 -13.15 -21.26 -31.03
C ARG A 183 -13.07 -22.73 -31.41
N ASP A 184 -12.28 -23.45 -30.63
CA ASP A 184 -12.22 -24.90 -30.69
C ASP A 184 -13.54 -25.54 -30.23
N GLY A 185 -13.79 -26.72 -30.79
CA GLY A 185 -14.86 -27.58 -30.32
C GLY A 185 -14.53 -28.19 -28.96
N TYR A 186 -15.56 -28.55 -28.19
CA TYR A 186 -15.41 -29.17 -26.88
C TYR A 186 -16.52 -30.19 -26.65
N LEU A 187 -16.16 -31.38 -26.14
CA LEU A 187 -17.12 -32.38 -25.69
C LEU A 187 -16.67 -32.88 -24.32
N GLY A 188 -17.46 -32.61 -23.28
CA GLY A 188 -17.09 -33.04 -21.93
C GLY A 188 -17.85 -32.32 -20.81
N LYS A 189 -17.32 -32.39 -19.60
CA LYS A 189 -17.87 -31.71 -18.41
C LYS A 189 -17.07 -30.46 -18.09
N LEU A 190 -17.73 -29.31 -18.04
CA LEU A 190 -17.15 -28.05 -17.60
C LEU A 190 -17.72 -27.63 -16.24
N ARG A 191 -16.88 -27.01 -15.40
CA ARG A 191 -17.36 -26.33 -14.19
C ARG A 191 -18.26 -25.17 -14.58
N VAL A 192 -19.35 -24.97 -13.83
CA VAL A 192 -20.26 -23.84 -14.02
C VAL A 192 -19.58 -22.53 -13.64
N ILE A 193 -18.78 -22.56 -12.57
CA ILE A 193 -18.01 -21.42 -12.08
C ILE A 193 -16.54 -21.83 -11.93
N LYS A 194 -15.63 -20.94 -12.33
CA LYS A 194 -14.19 -21.05 -12.06
C LYS A 194 -13.80 -19.83 -11.22
N ALA A 195 -13.05 -20.06 -10.14
CA ALA A 195 -12.56 -18.97 -9.30
C ALA A 195 -11.42 -18.22 -9.99
N GLY A 196 -11.32 -16.93 -9.69
CA GLY A 196 -10.12 -16.13 -9.91
C GLY A 196 -9.04 -16.45 -8.88
N HIS A 197 -7.95 -15.70 -8.94
CA HIS A 197 -6.84 -15.83 -8.00
C HIS A 197 -7.19 -15.18 -6.64
N GLY A 198 -6.66 -15.73 -5.55
CA GLY A 198 -6.83 -15.14 -4.21
C GLY A 198 -8.24 -15.20 -3.62
N LEU A 199 -9.12 -16.08 -4.10
CA LEU A 199 -10.46 -16.27 -3.54
C LEU A 199 -10.37 -16.86 -2.11
N ILE A 200 -11.10 -16.26 -1.18
CA ILE A 200 -11.33 -16.78 0.18
C ILE A 200 -12.82 -16.79 0.48
N ASP A 201 -13.28 -17.70 1.35
CA ASP A 201 -14.66 -17.66 1.84
C ASP A 201 -14.84 -16.69 3.01
N PHE A 202 -16.09 -16.49 3.42
CA PHE A 202 -16.43 -15.63 4.55
C PHE A 202 -15.71 -16.00 5.85
N HIS A 203 -15.66 -17.27 6.22
CA HIS A 203 -15.07 -17.69 7.50
C HIS A 203 -13.55 -17.53 7.50
N GLN A 204 -12.91 -17.77 6.36
CA GLN A 204 -11.51 -17.46 6.15
C GLN A 204 -11.27 -15.96 6.25
N ALA A 205 -12.17 -15.14 5.73
CA ALA A 205 -12.05 -13.69 5.81
C ALA A 205 -12.23 -13.17 7.25
N GLU A 206 -13.19 -13.70 8.02
CA GLU A 206 -13.30 -13.43 9.48
C GLU A 206 -12.03 -13.84 10.23
N SER A 207 -11.39 -14.95 9.83
CA SER A 207 -10.17 -15.44 10.46
C SER A 207 -8.98 -14.49 10.29
N LEU A 208 -8.99 -13.63 9.25
CA LEU A 208 -7.96 -12.63 9.04
C LEU A 208 -7.81 -11.75 10.28
N ASP A 209 -8.91 -11.44 10.98
CA ASP A 209 -8.89 -10.56 12.14
C ASP A 209 -8.14 -11.11 13.36
N ASN A 210 -7.96 -12.42 13.39
CA ASN A 210 -7.23 -13.12 14.43
C ASN A 210 -5.72 -13.21 14.16
N ILE A 211 -5.27 -12.81 12.97
CA ILE A 211 -3.84 -12.80 12.64
C ILE A 211 -3.16 -11.67 13.42
N SER A 212 -2.40 -12.06 14.45
CA SER A 212 -1.65 -11.16 15.32
C SER A 212 -0.21 -11.62 15.47
N ILE A 213 0.68 -10.73 15.91
CA ILE A 213 2.12 -11.03 16.02
C ILE A 213 2.42 -12.29 16.84
N ARG A 214 1.64 -12.57 17.88
CA ARG A 214 1.81 -13.76 18.74
C ARG A 214 1.37 -15.06 18.06
N ALA A 215 0.40 -14.97 17.15
CA ALA A 215 -0.09 -16.13 16.41
C ALA A 215 0.91 -16.59 15.32
N ILE A 216 1.87 -15.72 14.97
CA ILE A 216 2.83 -16.00 13.89
C ILE A 216 4.16 -16.46 14.50
N SER A 217 4.43 -17.77 14.42
CA SER A 217 5.72 -18.33 14.82
C SER A 217 6.90 -17.61 14.10
N PRO A 218 8.05 -17.35 14.76
CA PRO A 218 9.19 -16.69 14.15
C PRO A 218 9.68 -17.31 12.83
N SER A 219 9.52 -18.63 12.66
CA SER A 219 9.90 -19.37 11.45
C SER A 219 8.78 -19.57 10.44
N ALA A 220 7.56 -19.09 10.72
CA ALA A 220 6.43 -19.25 9.82
C ALA A 220 6.67 -18.51 8.50
N THR A 221 6.53 -19.23 7.40
CA THR A 221 6.55 -18.71 6.01
C THR A 221 5.14 -18.56 5.43
N SER A 222 4.13 -19.10 6.10
CA SER A 222 2.72 -18.96 5.75
C SER A 222 1.84 -19.05 7.00
N ILE A 223 0.61 -18.55 6.88
CA ILE A 223 -0.45 -18.61 7.89
C ILE A 223 -1.64 -19.32 7.26
N SER A 224 -2.16 -20.34 7.94
CA SER A 224 -3.37 -21.02 7.47
C SER A 224 -4.60 -20.15 7.72
N LEU A 225 -5.48 -20.09 6.72
CA LEU A 225 -6.78 -19.42 6.80
C LEU A 225 -7.90 -20.35 7.30
N GLY A 226 -7.57 -21.60 7.65
CA GLY A 226 -8.57 -22.60 7.99
C GLY A 226 -9.14 -23.33 6.76
N ILE A 227 -9.92 -24.37 7.04
CA ILE A 227 -10.47 -25.28 6.03
C ILE A 227 -11.79 -24.71 5.50
N SER A 228 -11.91 -24.61 4.19
CA SER A 228 -13.15 -24.24 3.50
C SER A 228 -13.89 -25.44 2.93
N LYS A 229 -15.21 -25.31 2.78
CA LYS A 229 -16.05 -26.25 2.01
C LYS A 229 -15.89 -26.08 0.49
N ALA A 230 -15.41 -24.93 0.02
CA ALA A 230 -15.24 -24.67 -1.41
C ALA A 230 -13.83 -25.06 -1.86
N SER A 231 -13.69 -25.94 -2.86
CA SER A 231 -12.36 -26.38 -3.34
C SER A 231 -11.56 -25.31 -4.07
N ALA A 232 -12.18 -24.16 -4.36
CA ALA A 232 -11.63 -23.12 -5.20
C ALA A 232 -10.93 -21.99 -4.42
N VAL A 233 -11.05 -21.98 -3.09
CA VAL A 233 -10.42 -20.97 -2.24
C VAL A 233 -8.99 -21.35 -1.89
N ILE A 234 -8.19 -20.35 -1.54
CA ILE A 234 -6.85 -20.59 -1.00
C ILE A 234 -6.92 -21.00 0.48
N ASP A 235 -5.90 -21.71 0.97
CA ASP A 235 -5.86 -22.25 2.33
C ASP A 235 -4.88 -21.52 3.26
N SER A 236 -4.04 -20.64 2.70
CA SER A 236 -2.96 -20.01 3.41
C SER A 236 -2.50 -18.70 2.77
N LEU A 237 -1.98 -17.80 3.59
CA LEU A 237 -1.31 -16.56 3.17
C LEU A 237 0.20 -16.67 3.39
N PRO A 238 1.04 -16.25 2.45
CA PRO A 238 2.47 -16.16 2.67
C PRO A 238 2.81 -15.09 3.72
N VAL A 239 3.90 -15.30 4.45
CA VAL A 239 4.44 -14.38 5.44
C VAL A 239 5.77 -13.80 4.93
N GLU A 240 5.85 -12.49 4.85
CA GLU A 240 7.06 -11.75 4.50
C GLU A 240 7.57 -10.99 5.73
N ARG A 241 8.83 -11.19 6.08
CA ARG A 241 9.42 -10.64 7.31
C ARG A 241 10.42 -9.55 6.97
N ILE A 242 10.27 -8.40 7.60
CA ILE A 242 11.09 -7.22 7.34
C ILE A 242 11.61 -6.73 8.69
N THR A 243 12.94 -6.83 8.86
CA THR A 243 13.60 -6.39 10.09
C THR A 243 14.39 -5.13 9.79
N THR A 244 14.18 -4.07 10.57
CA THR A 244 14.96 -2.84 10.48
C THR A 244 15.21 -2.26 11.87
N THR A 245 16.38 -1.69 12.06
CA THR A 245 16.73 -0.88 13.23
C THR A 245 16.85 0.61 12.87
N LYS A 246 16.64 0.96 11.59
CA LYS A 246 16.84 2.31 11.08
C LYS A 246 15.62 3.17 11.36
N ARG A 247 15.85 4.35 11.92
CA ARG A 247 14.86 5.43 12.03
C ARG A 247 15.28 6.56 11.09
N HIS A 248 14.44 6.81 10.09
CA HIS A 248 14.66 7.78 9.03
C HIS A 248 13.99 9.10 9.35
N THR A 249 14.45 10.19 8.77
CA THR A 249 13.94 11.53 9.10
C THR A 249 12.47 11.71 8.74
N PRO A 250 11.61 12.17 9.67
CA PRO A 250 10.18 12.34 9.41
C PRO A 250 9.85 13.20 8.18
N ILE A 251 10.60 14.30 7.96
CA ILE A 251 10.36 15.18 6.81
C ILE A 251 10.65 14.49 5.48
N LEU A 252 11.70 13.66 5.41
CA LEU A 252 12.05 12.94 4.19
C LEU A 252 11.04 11.82 3.91
N LEU A 253 10.61 11.10 4.95
CA LEU A 253 9.54 10.10 4.83
C LEU A 253 8.22 10.75 4.35
N SER A 254 7.86 11.91 4.89
CA SER A 254 6.67 12.66 4.47
C SER A 254 6.71 13.03 2.99
N HIS A 255 7.83 13.56 2.50
CA HIS A 255 8.01 13.84 1.06
C HIS A 255 7.98 12.56 0.22
N TYR A 256 8.67 11.49 0.66
CA TYR A 256 8.68 10.21 -0.03
C TYR A 256 7.27 9.61 -0.19
N PHE A 257 6.51 9.53 0.90
CA PHE A 257 5.13 9.01 0.85
C PHE A 257 4.19 9.93 0.08
N SER A 258 4.45 11.24 0.03
CA SER A 258 3.72 12.15 -0.86
C SER A 258 3.92 11.81 -2.35
N GLY A 259 5.11 11.34 -2.73
CA GLY A 259 5.38 10.85 -4.09
C GLY A 259 4.81 9.46 -4.34
N LEU A 260 4.92 8.57 -3.35
CA LEU A 260 4.54 7.15 -3.44
C LEU A 260 3.04 6.95 -3.65
N LYS A 261 2.21 7.71 -2.94
CA LYS A 261 0.75 7.52 -2.93
C LYS A 261 0.02 8.09 -4.16
N GLU A 262 0.70 8.86 -4.99
CA GLU A 262 0.09 9.59 -6.10
C GLU A 262 0.00 8.72 -7.36
N ASP A 263 -1.18 8.73 -8.00
CA ASP A 263 -1.37 8.13 -9.32
C ASP A 263 -1.01 9.09 -10.45
N ASN A 264 -1.04 10.39 -10.19
CA ASN A 264 -0.64 11.39 -11.17
C ASN A 264 0.90 11.45 -11.26
N PRO A 265 1.51 11.14 -12.42
CA PRO A 265 2.96 11.11 -12.56
C PRO A 265 3.64 12.45 -12.26
N LEU A 266 2.99 13.58 -12.54
CA LEU A 266 3.55 14.90 -12.27
C LEU A 266 3.67 15.15 -10.76
N LYS A 267 2.63 14.80 -9.99
CA LYS A 267 2.62 14.96 -8.53
C LYS A 267 3.57 13.96 -7.86
N SER A 268 3.56 12.71 -8.32
CA SER A 268 4.48 11.67 -7.83
C SER A 268 5.93 12.10 -8.02
N TYR A 269 6.26 12.62 -9.20
CA TYR A 269 7.60 13.15 -9.51
C TYR A 269 8.01 14.26 -8.55
N VAL A 270 7.15 15.26 -8.33
CA VAL A 270 7.43 16.37 -7.40
C VAL A 270 7.61 15.86 -5.97
N GLY A 271 6.79 14.91 -5.51
CA GLY A 271 6.91 14.33 -4.17
C GLY A 271 8.27 13.68 -3.94
N PHE A 272 8.75 12.86 -4.87
CA PHE A 272 10.08 12.26 -4.78
C PHE A 272 11.21 13.27 -4.99
N TYR A 273 11.05 14.23 -5.90
CA TYR A 273 12.06 15.27 -6.13
C TYR A 273 12.27 16.15 -4.89
N ASN A 274 11.21 16.42 -4.12
CA ASN A 274 11.31 17.17 -2.86
C ASN A 274 12.21 16.47 -1.83
N VAL A 275 12.34 15.14 -1.87
CA VAL A 275 13.31 14.40 -1.04
C VAL A 275 14.74 14.78 -1.43
N LEU A 276 15.03 14.93 -2.73
CA LEU A 276 16.33 15.37 -3.24
C LEU A 276 16.59 16.85 -2.92
N GLU A 277 15.55 17.69 -3.07
CA GLU A 277 15.60 19.14 -2.82
C GLU A 277 15.97 19.46 -1.37
N TYR A 278 15.57 18.61 -0.42
CA TYR A 278 16.00 18.71 0.98
C TYR A 278 17.53 18.79 1.15
N TYR A 279 18.30 18.16 0.24
CA TYR A 279 19.76 18.13 0.28
C TYR A 279 20.45 19.22 -0.56
N PHE A 280 19.72 20.14 -1.19
CA PHE A 280 20.32 21.11 -2.13
C PHE A 280 21.31 22.09 -1.49
N GLU A 281 21.14 22.39 -0.20
CA GLU A 281 22.10 23.22 0.54
C GLU A 281 23.20 22.38 1.20
N GLU A 282 22.84 21.21 1.72
CA GLU A 282 23.75 20.37 2.49
C GLU A 282 24.74 19.60 1.61
N ALA A 283 24.31 19.06 0.47
CA ALA A 283 25.19 18.27 -0.40
C ALA A 283 26.39 19.05 -0.96
N PRO A 284 26.24 20.30 -1.47
CA PRO A 284 27.40 21.11 -1.86
C PRO A 284 28.35 21.37 -0.69
N ALA A 285 27.82 21.63 0.52
CA ALA A 285 28.64 21.87 1.70
C ALA A 285 29.45 20.63 2.10
N LEU A 286 28.82 19.45 2.13
CA LEU A 286 29.50 18.17 2.41
C LEU A 286 30.57 17.82 1.38
N LEU A 287 30.39 18.24 0.12
CA LEU A 287 31.37 18.04 -0.96
C LEU A 287 32.43 19.17 -1.05
N GLY A 288 32.33 20.21 -0.22
CA GLY A 288 33.25 21.36 -0.24
C GLY A 288 33.15 22.20 -1.52
N ARG A 289 31.96 22.31 -2.12
CA ARG A 289 31.70 23.04 -3.38
C ARG A 289 30.72 24.18 -3.19
N SER A 290 30.81 25.19 -4.05
CA SER A 290 29.78 26.22 -4.19
C SER A 290 28.86 25.86 -5.35
N ALA A 291 27.56 25.72 -5.07
CA ALA A 291 26.51 25.54 -6.06
C ALA A 291 25.50 26.69 -5.91
N LYS A 292 25.26 27.45 -6.97
CA LYS A 292 24.40 28.66 -6.96
C LYS A 292 23.08 28.45 -7.67
N THR A 293 23.02 27.43 -8.53
CA THR A 293 21.81 27.07 -9.26
C THR A 293 21.29 25.72 -8.80
N GLU A 294 19.99 25.52 -8.94
CA GLU A 294 19.34 24.25 -8.60
C GLU A 294 19.94 23.06 -9.36
N LEU A 295 20.33 23.25 -10.62
CA LEU A 295 21.00 22.20 -11.40
C LEU A 295 22.37 21.83 -10.81
N GLU A 296 23.16 22.81 -10.37
CA GLU A 296 24.45 22.56 -9.70
C GLU A 296 24.25 21.88 -8.34
N GLN A 297 23.22 22.28 -7.59
CA GLN A 297 22.88 21.67 -6.31
C GLN A 297 22.42 20.22 -6.50
N LEU A 298 21.54 19.96 -7.47
CA LEU A 298 21.11 18.61 -7.84
C LEU A 298 22.31 17.76 -8.27
N LEU A 299 23.25 18.30 -9.07
CA LEU A 299 24.46 17.57 -9.43
C LEU A 299 25.28 17.18 -8.19
N CYS A 300 25.45 18.08 -7.22
CA CYS A 300 26.08 17.77 -5.93
C CYS A 300 25.33 16.65 -5.17
N VAL A 301 23.98 16.66 -5.19
CA VAL A 301 23.19 15.56 -4.60
C VAL A 301 23.49 14.23 -5.31
N LEU A 302 23.46 14.18 -6.65
CA LEU A 302 23.78 12.96 -7.38
C LEU A 302 25.21 12.48 -7.10
N GLU A 303 26.17 13.39 -6.97
CA GLU A 303 27.55 13.06 -6.64
C GLU A 303 27.71 12.51 -5.22
N LEU A 304 26.91 12.99 -4.27
CA LEU A 304 26.90 12.50 -2.89
C LEU A 304 26.28 11.10 -2.78
N LEU A 305 25.27 10.81 -3.61
CA LEU A 305 24.47 9.58 -3.52
C LEU A 305 24.97 8.44 -4.42
N THR A 306 25.59 8.76 -5.56
CA THR A 306 25.84 7.78 -6.62
C THR A 306 27.20 7.97 -7.31
N THR A 307 27.65 6.91 -7.98
CA THR A 307 28.68 6.93 -9.01
C THR A 307 28.07 6.75 -10.40
N ASP A 308 28.84 7.04 -11.45
CA ASP A 308 28.43 6.76 -12.83
C ASP A 308 28.18 5.25 -13.05
N ALA A 309 28.91 4.39 -12.35
CA ALA A 309 28.71 2.94 -12.42
C ALA A 309 27.38 2.50 -11.79
N ASP A 310 26.97 3.13 -10.68
CA ASP A 310 25.69 2.83 -10.03
C ASP A 310 24.50 3.20 -10.94
N ILE A 311 24.58 4.36 -11.60
CA ILE A 311 23.55 4.79 -12.56
C ILE A 311 23.47 3.82 -13.74
N LEU A 312 24.62 3.40 -14.28
CA LEU A 312 24.66 2.43 -15.37
C LEU A 312 24.08 1.07 -14.94
N ALA A 313 24.44 0.60 -13.75
CA ALA A 313 23.91 -0.64 -13.19
C ALA A 313 22.38 -0.57 -13.00
N PHE A 314 21.88 0.57 -12.50
CA PHE A 314 20.44 0.80 -12.37
C PHE A 314 19.72 0.71 -13.72
N ILE A 315 20.25 1.38 -14.75
CA ILE A 315 19.68 1.35 -16.11
C ILE A 315 19.66 -0.07 -16.69
N CYS A 316 20.76 -0.81 -16.53
CA CYS A 316 20.86 -2.20 -16.98
C CYS A 316 19.87 -3.14 -16.27
N GLY A 317 19.40 -2.77 -15.07
CA GLY A 317 18.37 -3.50 -14.33
C GLY A 317 16.94 -3.15 -14.74
N LEU A 318 16.72 -2.11 -15.55
CA LEU A 318 15.39 -1.73 -16.03
C LEU A 318 14.91 -2.64 -17.15
N ASP A 319 13.60 -2.72 -17.35
CA ASP A 319 13.05 -3.42 -18.49
C ASP A 319 13.48 -2.75 -19.82
N THR A 320 13.63 -3.56 -20.87
CA THR A 320 14.15 -3.10 -22.17
C THR A 320 13.26 -2.05 -22.83
N HIS A 321 11.97 -1.97 -22.49
CA HIS A 321 11.07 -0.97 -23.02
C HIS A 321 11.30 0.38 -22.33
N LEU A 322 11.36 0.40 -21.00
CA LEU A 322 11.65 1.59 -20.20
C LEU A 322 13.04 2.15 -20.50
N SER A 323 14.07 1.29 -20.59
CA SER A 323 15.43 1.70 -20.96
C SER A 323 15.47 2.48 -22.28
N ARG A 324 14.75 2.00 -23.30
CA ARG A 324 14.60 2.71 -24.59
C ARG A 324 13.80 4.00 -24.47
N ALA A 325 12.73 4.00 -23.68
CA ALA A 325 11.89 5.17 -23.48
C ALA A 325 12.64 6.33 -22.80
N ILE A 326 13.53 6.02 -21.86
CA ILE A 326 14.36 7.02 -21.15
C ILE A 326 15.32 7.74 -22.11
N SER A 327 15.88 7.05 -23.09
CA SER A 327 16.78 7.64 -24.08
C SER A 327 16.07 8.39 -25.20
N ALA A 328 14.75 8.25 -25.33
CA ALA A 328 13.95 9.00 -26.29
C ALA A 328 13.59 10.39 -25.76
N ASP A 329 13.40 11.34 -26.67
CA ASP A 329 12.96 12.69 -26.31
C ASP A 329 11.53 12.67 -25.75
N LEU A 330 11.34 13.29 -24.57
CA LEU A 330 10.03 13.44 -23.97
C LEU A 330 9.24 14.52 -24.71
N GLN A 331 8.10 14.10 -25.25
CA GLN A 331 7.10 15.02 -25.77
C GLN A 331 6.38 15.74 -24.63
N THR A 332 6.22 17.05 -24.76
CA THR A 332 5.55 17.91 -23.78
C THR A 332 4.35 18.61 -24.40
N SER A 333 3.42 19.08 -23.57
CA SER A 333 2.17 19.69 -24.04
C SER A 333 2.39 21.00 -24.82
N SER A 334 3.53 21.67 -24.62
CA SER A 334 3.89 22.87 -25.40
C SER A 334 4.56 22.57 -26.74
N GLY A 335 4.80 21.30 -27.07
CA GLY A 335 5.55 20.89 -28.27
C GLY A 335 7.06 21.10 -28.17
N VAL A 336 7.57 21.66 -27.07
CA VAL A 336 9.01 21.77 -26.80
C VAL A 336 9.49 20.48 -26.18
N VAL A 337 10.34 19.73 -26.89
CA VAL A 337 10.84 18.44 -26.41
C VAL A 337 11.87 18.60 -25.29
N ILE A 338 11.85 17.68 -24.32
CA ILE A 338 12.93 17.51 -23.35
C ILE A 338 13.82 16.38 -23.84
N ARG A 339 15.12 16.65 -24.02
CA ARG A 339 16.05 15.65 -24.56
C ARG A 339 16.12 14.44 -23.65
N GLY A 340 16.01 13.26 -24.23
CA GLY A 340 16.19 11.99 -23.51
C GLY A 340 17.51 11.90 -22.75
N PHE A 341 17.57 11.00 -21.77
CA PHE A 341 18.81 10.71 -21.05
C PHE A 341 19.73 9.87 -21.94
N SER A 342 20.83 10.50 -22.38
CA SER A 342 21.80 9.95 -23.30
C SER A 342 23.17 10.54 -22.95
N PRO A 343 23.87 9.96 -21.97
CA PRO A 343 25.19 10.42 -21.58
C PRO A 343 26.15 10.18 -22.75
N ALA A 344 26.68 11.26 -23.31
CA ALA A 344 27.71 11.23 -24.34
C ALA A 344 28.89 12.09 -23.88
N PRO A 345 30.15 11.68 -24.15
CA PRO A 345 31.31 12.50 -23.83
C PRO A 345 31.14 13.93 -24.37
N PRO A 346 31.46 14.97 -23.56
CA PRO A 346 32.19 14.93 -22.29
C PRO A 346 31.31 14.74 -21.03
N ASN A 347 29.99 14.56 -21.16
CA ASN A 347 29.09 14.50 -20.02
C ASN A 347 29.15 13.14 -19.30
N SER A 348 29.29 13.19 -17.97
CA SER A 348 29.15 12.01 -17.11
C SER A 348 27.68 11.59 -16.99
N HIS A 349 27.43 10.35 -16.55
CA HIS A 349 26.08 9.84 -16.31
C HIS A 349 25.36 10.71 -15.25
N ARG A 350 26.08 11.10 -14.19
CA ARG A 350 25.54 12.01 -13.17
C ARG A 350 25.16 13.37 -13.74
N SER A 351 25.98 13.95 -14.61
CA SER A 351 25.71 15.26 -15.21
C SER A 351 24.49 15.24 -16.13
N ASP A 352 24.38 14.23 -16.99
CA ASP A 352 23.24 14.14 -17.91
C ASP A 352 21.94 13.78 -17.16
N LEU A 353 22.01 12.99 -16.09
CA LEU A 353 20.85 12.64 -15.26
C LEU A 353 20.36 13.86 -14.48
N ALA A 354 21.27 14.64 -13.88
CA ALA A 354 20.93 15.88 -13.18
C ALA A 354 20.23 16.87 -14.14
N ARG A 355 20.77 17.06 -15.36
CA ARG A 355 20.12 17.86 -16.41
C ARG A 355 18.70 17.36 -16.68
N TRP A 356 18.56 16.07 -16.99
CA TRP A 356 17.28 15.50 -17.41
C TRP A 356 16.20 15.65 -16.33
N LEU A 357 16.53 15.33 -15.07
CA LEU A 357 15.61 15.49 -13.94
C LEU A 357 15.26 16.96 -13.68
N TYR A 358 16.23 17.86 -13.79
CA TYR A 358 15.99 19.29 -13.63
C TYR A 358 15.07 19.86 -14.72
N GLU A 359 15.29 19.48 -15.98
CA GLU A 359 14.45 19.93 -17.11
C GLU A 359 13.00 19.44 -16.96
N ILE A 360 12.81 18.18 -16.55
CA ILE A 360 11.48 17.63 -16.24
C ILE A 360 10.83 18.40 -15.09
N ARG A 361 11.57 18.63 -13.98
CA ARG A 361 11.06 19.40 -12.83
C ARG A 361 10.62 20.79 -13.26
N CYS A 362 11.43 21.51 -14.04
CA CYS A 362 11.09 22.83 -14.54
C CYS A 362 9.82 22.81 -15.40
N ALA A 363 9.64 21.80 -16.25
CA ALA A 363 8.46 21.66 -17.09
C ALA A 363 7.18 21.30 -16.31
N ILE A 364 7.31 20.68 -15.14
CA ILE A 364 6.19 20.36 -14.25
C ILE A 364 5.78 21.58 -13.41
N VAL A 365 6.76 22.25 -12.79
CA VAL A 365 6.50 23.27 -11.75
C VAL A 365 6.24 24.66 -12.35
N HIS A 366 6.83 24.98 -13.49
CA HIS A 366 6.68 26.32 -14.07
C HIS A 366 5.52 26.39 -15.06
N SER A 367 4.51 27.18 -14.73
CA SER A 367 3.36 27.48 -15.60
C SER A 367 3.67 28.47 -16.74
N LYS A 368 4.89 29.00 -16.80
CA LYS A 368 5.29 29.99 -17.81
C LYS A 368 5.39 29.30 -19.17
N LYS A 369 4.58 29.77 -20.13
CA LYS A 369 4.62 29.29 -21.54
C LYS A 369 5.88 29.75 -22.28
N THR A 370 6.49 30.85 -21.84
CA THR A 370 7.70 31.40 -22.44
C THR A 370 8.67 31.93 -21.39
N ARG A 371 9.98 31.81 -21.66
CA ARG A 371 11.06 32.42 -20.87
C ARG A 371 12.00 33.16 -21.82
N LYS A 372 12.21 34.45 -21.56
CA LYS A 372 13.02 35.35 -22.43
C LYS A 372 12.58 35.28 -23.91
N GLY A 373 11.26 35.23 -24.17
CA GLY A 373 10.68 35.18 -25.51
C GLY A 373 10.75 33.83 -26.24
N ARG A 374 11.29 32.78 -25.62
CA ARG A 374 11.30 31.42 -26.18
C ARG A 374 10.26 30.54 -25.50
N ALA A 375 9.61 29.68 -26.28
CA ALA A 375 8.73 28.66 -25.73
C ALA A 375 9.49 27.74 -24.78
N THR A 376 8.83 27.29 -23.73
CA THR A 376 9.39 26.40 -22.72
C THR A 376 8.60 25.09 -22.66
N ALA A 377 9.29 24.00 -22.36
CA ALA A 377 8.67 22.71 -22.06
C ALA A 377 7.69 22.87 -20.90
N THR A 378 6.46 22.37 -21.07
CA THR A 378 5.43 22.36 -20.02
C THR A 378 4.56 21.12 -20.15
N PHE A 379 4.16 20.52 -19.03
CA PHE A 379 3.15 19.48 -19.00
C PHE A 379 1.83 20.03 -18.50
N GLU A 380 0.80 20.02 -19.35
CA GLU A 380 -0.55 20.37 -18.92
C GLU A 380 -1.16 19.21 -18.12
N PRO A 381 -1.80 19.48 -16.96
CA PRO A 381 -2.49 18.45 -16.21
C PRO A 381 -3.52 17.72 -17.09
N TYR A 382 -3.62 16.40 -16.94
CA TYR A 382 -4.56 15.51 -17.67
C TYR A 382 -4.29 15.33 -19.18
N SER A 383 -3.20 15.88 -19.71
CA SER A 383 -2.76 15.60 -21.08
C SER A 383 -2.18 14.19 -21.24
N SER A 384 -2.12 13.68 -22.47
CA SER A 384 -1.38 12.45 -22.79
C SER A 384 0.10 12.59 -22.45
N GLU A 385 0.66 13.77 -22.65
CA GLU A 385 2.08 14.06 -22.44
C GLU A 385 2.44 14.03 -20.96
N ALA A 386 1.52 14.39 -20.06
CA ALA A 386 1.74 14.29 -18.61
C ALA A 386 2.03 12.84 -18.18
N ARG A 387 1.54 11.84 -18.91
CA ARG A 387 1.84 10.42 -18.64
C ARG A 387 3.29 10.07 -18.98
N ASN A 388 3.93 10.80 -19.89
CA ASN A 388 5.32 10.55 -20.29
C ASN A 388 6.30 10.78 -19.15
N VAL A 389 5.97 11.64 -18.17
CA VAL A 389 6.78 11.83 -16.96
C VAL A 389 6.93 10.54 -16.15
N GLY A 390 5.99 9.59 -16.30
CA GLY A 390 6.04 8.27 -15.67
C GLY A 390 7.37 7.53 -15.89
N ILE A 391 8.04 7.75 -17.03
CA ILE A 391 9.32 7.09 -17.34
C ILE A 391 10.48 7.56 -16.45
N ALA A 392 10.37 8.73 -15.83
CA ALA A 392 11.37 9.28 -14.92
C ALA A 392 11.13 8.89 -13.45
N LEU A 393 9.94 8.37 -13.11
CA LEU A 393 9.58 8.00 -11.74
C LEU A 393 10.52 6.95 -11.12
N PRO A 394 10.96 5.90 -11.85
CA PRO A 394 11.89 4.92 -11.29
C PRO A 394 13.21 5.55 -10.81
N PHE A 395 13.75 6.53 -11.54
CA PHE A 395 14.99 7.22 -11.14
C PHE A 395 14.80 8.11 -9.94
N VAL A 396 13.81 9.02 -9.98
CA VAL A 396 13.63 9.98 -8.88
C VAL A 396 13.23 9.25 -7.60
N ARG A 397 12.46 8.16 -7.68
CA ARG A 397 12.17 7.29 -6.54
C ARG A 397 13.43 6.59 -6.03
N TRP A 398 14.21 5.97 -6.89
CA TRP A 398 15.46 5.32 -6.49
C TRP A 398 16.42 6.30 -5.81
N LEU A 399 16.63 7.48 -6.39
CA LEU A 399 17.46 8.53 -5.80
C LEU A 399 16.89 9.02 -4.46
N SER A 400 15.56 9.14 -4.33
CA SER A 400 14.93 9.53 -3.06
C SER A 400 15.17 8.50 -1.94
N ILE A 401 15.19 7.20 -2.29
CA ILE A 401 15.54 6.13 -1.35
C ILE A 401 17.01 6.26 -0.93
N LEU A 402 17.92 6.45 -1.88
CA LEU A 402 19.34 6.65 -1.59
C LEU A 402 19.58 7.88 -0.71
N CYS A 403 18.82 8.95 -0.96
CA CYS A 403 18.88 10.18 -0.17
C CYS A 403 18.49 9.95 1.29
N ILE A 404 17.39 9.23 1.54
CA ILE A 404 16.95 8.86 2.88
C ILE A 404 17.97 7.96 3.59
N GLU A 405 18.50 6.97 2.89
CA GLU A 405 19.53 6.08 3.44
C GLU A 405 20.82 6.82 3.78
N LYS A 406 21.22 7.77 2.93
CA LYS A 406 22.39 8.62 3.15
C LYS A 406 22.20 9.52 4.37
N ASP A 407 21.03 10.12 4.52
CA ASP A 407 20.67 10.95 5.67
C ASP A 407 20.79 10.18 6.99
N HIS A 408 20.26 8.96 7.03
CA HIS A 408 20.42 8.11 8.20
C HIS A 408 21.91 7.81 8.48
N ALA A 409 22.70 7.45 7.47
CA ALA A 409 24.12 7.15 7.64
C ALA A 409 24.94 8.35 8.16
N LEU A 410 24.63 9.57 7.69
CA LEU A 410 25.31 10.79 8.14
C LEU A 410 25.01 11.13 9.60
N ARG A 411 23.81 10.81 10.10
CA ARG A 411 23.41 11.08 11.50
C ARG A 411 23.90 10.06 12.51
N VAL A 412 24.12 8.82 12.06
CA VAL A 412 24.59 7.71 12.91
C VAL A 412 26.11 7.74 13.07
N THR A 413 26.82 8.42 12.17
CA THR A 413 28.27 8.58 12.26
C THR A 413 28.58 9.77 13.20
N PRO A 414 29.33 9.57 14.30
CA PRO A 414 29.57 10.59 15.32
C PRO A 414 30.44 11.76 14.86
#